data_AF-A0A938AT58-F1
#
_entry.id   AF-A0A938AT58-F1
#
_cell.length_a   1.000
_cell.length_b   1.000
_cell.length_c   1.000
_cell.angle_alpha   90.00
_cell.angle_beta   90.00
_cell.angle_gamma   90.00
#
_symmetry.space_group_name_H-M   'P 1'
#
loop_
_entity.id
_entity.type
_entity.pdbx_description
1 polymer ?
#
loop_
_entity_poly.entity_id
_entity_poly.type
_entity_poly.pdbx_seq_one_letter_code
_entity_poly.pdbx_strand_id
1 'polypeptide(L)'
;MFADNSQTRPVGLCRVLYNLFYSSELLSISDEDLLLRGITTEATERIFSLKRAALRLQAKYGSLEVLEQRIKLEGVSPDDHTLYTDLLEWRAIRQELTELVSLLEMV
;
A
#
# COMPACT_ATOMS: atom_id res chain seq x y z
N MET A 1 65.05 8.30 41.76
CA MET A 1 63.83 8.06 42.54
C MET A 1 62.66 8.26 41.59
N PHE A 2 62.06 7.14 41.20
CA PHE A 2 60.81 6.88 40.44
C PHE A 2 60.44 7.71 39.21
N ALA A 3 60.36 6.99 38.07
CA ALA A 3 59.58 7.34 36.90
C ALA A 3 58.07 7.23 37.22
N ASP A 4 57.24 8.08 36.63
CA ASP A 4 55.98 7.59 36.08
C ASP A 4 55.61 8.41 34.83
N ASN A 5 55.39 7.66 33.77
CA ASN A 5 55.16 8.07 32.40
C ASN A 5 53.86 7.38 32.01
N SER A 6 52.72 7.84 32.52
CA SER A 6 51.41 7.30 32.11
C SER A 6 50.23 8.16 32.56
N GLN A 7 49.66 8.95 31.66
CA GLN A 7 48.20 9.04 31.60
C GLN A 7 47.73 9.47 30.21
N THR A 8 47.88 8.55 29.27
CA THR A 8 47.05 8.47 28.07
C THR A 8 45.56 8.38 28.46
N ARG A 9 44.75 9.21 27.79
CA ARG A 9 43.30 9.44 27.95
C ARG A 9 42.45 8.14 27.91
N PRO A 10 41.16 8.21 28.29
CA PRO A 10 40.19 8.06 27.20
C PRO A 10 38.99 9.00 27.32
N VAL A 11 39.11 10.21 26.76
CA VAL A 11 37.94 11.06 26.43
C VAL A 11 37.24 10.59 25.14
N GLY A 12 37.70 9.47 24.55
CA GLY A 12 37.19 8.92 23.29
C GLY A 12 36.07 7.89 23.44
N LEU A 13 35.99 7.17 24.57
CA LEU A 13 34.98 6.11 24.76
C LEU A 13 33.57 6.68 24.88
N CYS A 14 33.40 7.82 25.58
CA CYS A 14 32.09 8.42 25.77
C CYS A 14 31.46 8.95 24.46
N ARG A 15 32.28 9.47 23.53
CA ARG A 15 31.81 10.00 22.25
C ARG A 15 31.54 8.90 21.22
N VAL A 16 32.33 7.83 21.23
CA VAL A 16 32.09 6.65 20.38
C VAL A 16 30.86 5.89 20.85
N LEU A 17 30.65 5.74 22.17
CA LEU A 17 29.44 5.13 22.72
C LEU A 17 28.19 5.99 22.49
N TYR A 18 28.29 7.32 22.65
CA TYR A 18 27.18 8.23 22.33
C TYR A 18 26.82 8.17 20.84
N ASN A 19 27.81 8.15 19.94
CA ASN A 19 27.54 8.04 18.50
C ASN A 19 26.99 6.67 18.11
N LEU A 20 27.44 5.57 18.73
CA LEU A 20 26.90 4.23 18.50
C LEU A 20 25.46 4.10 19.01
N PHE A 21 25.18 4.62 20.21
CA PHE A 21 23.85 4.61 20.81
C PHE A 21 22.86 5.50 20.02
N TYR A 22 23.30 6.69 19.60
CA TYR A 22 22.51 7.61 18.76
C TYR A 22 22.28 7.06 17.34
N SER A 23 23.24 6.30 16.80
CA SER A 23 23.08 5.63 15.50
C SER A 23 22.12 4.43 15.58
N SER A 24 22.09 3.69 16.70
CA SER A 24 21.17 2.57 16.87
C SER A 24 19.71 2.99 17.04
N GLU A 25 19.43 4.11 17.74
CA GLU A 25 18.06 4.64 17.88
C GLU A 25 17.53 5.25 16.57
N LEU A 26 18.40 5.80 15.72
CA LEU A 26 18.00 6.36 14.42
C LEU A 26 17.80 5.29 13.32
N LEU A 27 18.29 4.06 13.54
CA LEU A 27 18.31 3.00 12.53
C LEU A 27 17.44 1.78 12.87
N SER A 28 16.82 1.74 14.05
CA SER A 28 15.84 0.69 14.34
C SER A 28 14.51 1.02 13.67
N ILE A 29 14.40 0.71 12.38
CA ILE A 29 13.09 0.54 11.76
C ILE A 29 12.39 -0.58 12.54
N SER A 30 11.21 -0.31 13.09
CA SER A 30 10.44 -1.32 13.79
C SER A 30 10.01 -2.41 12.79
N ASP A 31 9.90 -3.67 13.24
CA ASP A 31 9.27 -4.71 12.43
C ASP A 31 7.85 -4.30 12.02
N GLU A 32 7.17 -3.52 12.86
CA GLU A 32 5.86 -2.93 12.58
C GLU A 32 5.91 -1.94 11.40
N ASP A 33 6.95 -1.12 11.30
CA ASP A 33 7.14 -0.16 10.21
C ASP A 33 7.41 -0.89 8.88
N LEU A 34 8.17 -1.98 8.92
CA LEU A 34 8.43 -2.83 7.75
C LEU A 34 7.15 -3.50 7.26
N LEU A 35 6.36 -4.05 8.18
CA LEU A 35 5.06 -4.65 7.86
C LEU A 35 4.11 -3.61 7.28
N LEU A 36 4.01 -2.44 7.90
CA LEU A 36 3.15 -1.36 7.44
C LEU A 36 3.51 -0.90 6.03
N ARG A 37 4.82 -0.74 5.77
CA ARG A 37 5.32 -0.39 4.44
C ARG A 37 4.98 -1.45 3.40
N GLY A 38 5.10 -2.73 3.74
CA GLY A 38 4.73 -3.84 2.87
C GLY A 38 3.25 -3.80 2.50
N ILE A 39 2.38 -3.73 3.51
CA ILE A 39 0.92 -3.64 3.35
C ILE A 39 0.53 -2.42 2.51
N THR A 40 1.11 -1.25 2.82
CA THR A 40 0.83 -0.01 2.09
C THR A 40 1.23 -0.10 0.61
N THR A 41 2.36 -0.73 0.33
CA THR A 41 2.86 -0.93 -1.03
C THR A 41 1.91 -1.83 -1.82
N GLU A 42 1.56 -2.98 -1.26
CA GLU A 42 0.64 -3.95 -1.90
C GLU A 42 -0.75 -3.36 -2.12
N ALA A 43 -1.31 -2.67 -1.11
CA ALA A 43 -2.59 -1.99 -1.23
C ALA A 43 -2.58 -0.93 -2.35
N THR A 44 -1.49 -0.15 -2.45
CA THR A 44 -1.35 0.88 -3.49
C THR A 44 -1.29 0.25 -4.89
N GLU A 45 -0.51 -0.81 -5.07
CA GLU A 45 -0.43 -1.53 -6.34
C GLU A 45 -1.77 -2.13 -6.76
N ARG A 46 -2.52 -2.66 -5.79
CA ARG A 46 -3.87 -3.19 -6.02
C ARG A 46 -4.84 -2.09 -6.43
N ILE A 47 -4.84 -0.95 -5.74
CA ILE A 47 -5.64 0.24 -6.10
C ILE A 47 -5.35 0.68 -7.54
N PHE A 48 -4.08 0.77 -7.94
CA PHE A 48 -3.72 1.14 -9.32
C PHE A 48 -4.24 0.14 -10.35
N SER A 49 -4.22 -1.14 -10.04
CA SER A 49 -4.70 -2.19 -10.95
C SER A 49 -6.22 -2.15 -11.08
N LEU A 50 -6.94 -1.95 -9.97
CA LEU A 50 -8.39 -1.78 -9.94
C LEU A 50 -8.83 -0.51 -10.69
N LYS A 51 -8.14 0.62 -10.50
CA LYS A 51 -8.41 1.86 -11.25
C LYS A 51 -8.23 1.67 -12.75
N ARG A 52 -7.18 0.95 -13.18
CA ARG A 52 -6.98 0.62 -14.59
C ARG A 52 -8.11 -0.25 -15.15
N ALA A 53 -8.57 -1.25 -14.39
CA ALA A 53 -9.71 -2.08 -14.79
C ALA A 53 -11.01 -1.26 -14.91
N ALA A 54 -11.30 -0.40 -13.92
CA ALA A 54 -12.44 0.50 -13.96
C ALA A 54 -12.41 1.42 -15.19
N LEU A 55 -11.25 1.98 -15.54
CA LEU A 55 -11.11 2.82 -16.73
C LEU A 55 -11.39 2.05 -18.03
N ARG A 56 -11.03 0.76 -18.11
CA ARG A 56 -11.37 -0.07 -19.27
C ARG A 56 -12.88 -0.28 -19.40
N LEU A 57 -13.55 -0.60 -18.29
CA LEU A 57 -15.01 -0.77 -18.26
C LEU A 57 -15.71 0.56 -18.56
N GLN A 58 -15.19 1.67 -18.02
CA GLN A 58 -15.66 3.01 -18.32
C GLN A 58 -15.51 3.37 -19.79
N ALA A 59 -14.38 3.04 -20.42
CA ALA A 59 -14.19 3.26 -21.85
C ALA A 59 -15.16 2.40 -22.70
N LYS A 60 -15.49 1.19 -22.24
CA LYS A 60 -16.39 0.26 -22.94
C LYS A 60 -17.87 0.66 -22.85
N TYR A 61 -18.30 1.20 -21.71
CA TYR A 61 -19.72 1.39 -21.39
C TYR A 61 -20.11 2.82 -20.99
N GLY A 62 -19.15 3.72 -20.78
CA GLY A 62 -19.36 5.09 -20.33
C GLY A 62 -19.54 5.22 -18.82
N SER A 63 -20.55 4.54 -18.25
CA SER A 63 -20.78 4.50 -16.80
C SER A 63 -21.40 3.17 -16.36
N LEU A 64 -21.32 2.90 -15.06
CA LEU A 64 -21.94 1.71 -14.46
C LEU A 64 -23.47 1.74 -14.65
N GLU A 65 -24.08 2.90 -14.48
CA GLU A 65 -25.52 3.11 -14.60
C GLU A 65 -25.99 2.86 -16.04
N VAL A 66 -25.20 3.24 -17.04
CA VAL A 66 -25.47 2.94 -18.45
C VAL A 66 -25.44 1.43 -18.70
N LEU A 67 -24.45 0.72 -18.16
CA LEU A 67 -24.36 -0.74 -18.26
C LEU A 67 -25.56 -1.42 -17.58
N GLU A 68 -25.96 -0.96 -16.39
CA GLU A 68 -27.12 -1.48 -15.67
C GLU A 68 -28.43 -1.25 -16.43
N GLN A 69 -28.62 -0.06 -17.00
CA GLN A 69 -29.80 0.24 -17.82
C GLN A 69 -29.82 -0.62 -19.08
N ARG A 70 -28.68 -0.81 -19.73
CA ARG A 70 -28.55 -1.66 -20.91
C ARG A 70 -28.98 -3.09 -20.61
N ILE A 71 -28.48 -3.67 -19.51
CA ILE A 71 -28.87 -5.03 -19.08
C ILE A 71 -30.37 -5.12 -18.78
N LYS A 72 -30.97 -4.08 -18.19
CA LYS A 72 -32.42 -4.05 -17.92
C LYS A 72 -33.26 -4.01 -19.19
N LEU A 73 -32.79 -3.33 -20.24
CA LEU A 73 -33.51 -3.15 -21.50
C LEU A 73 -33.30 -4.31 -22.48
N GLU A 74 -32.06 -4.74 -22.65
CA GLU A 74 -31.66 -5.78 -23.62
C GLU A 74 -31.74 -7.19 -23.03
N GLY A 75 -31.75 -7.31 -21.70
CA GLY A 75 -31.56 -8.57 -21.01
C GLY A 75 -30.11 -9.06 -21.09
N VAL A 76 -29.88 -10.29 -20.63
CA VAL A 76 -28.60 -10.98 -20.78
C VAL A 76 -28.85 -12.19 -21.66
N SER A 77 -28.06 -12.35 -22.72
CA SER A 77 -28.15 -13.53 -23.58
C SER A 77 -27.79 -14.78 -22.77
N PRO A 78 -28.52 -15.90 -22.91
CA PRO A 78 -28.14 -17.17 -22.31
C PRO A 78 -26.78 -17.70 -22.80
N ASP A 79 -26.39 -17.31 -24.01
CA ASP A 79 -25.14 -17.76 -24.64
C ASP A 79 -24.00 -16.75 -24.49
N ASP A 80 -24.31 -15.51 -24.10
CA ASP A 80 -23.34 -14.44 -23.87
C ASP A 80 -23.66 -13.66 -22.60
N HIS A 81 -22.94 -14.02 -21.53
CA HIS A 81 -23.02 -13.37 -20.23
C HIS A 81 -22.00 -12.25 -20.04
N THR A 82 -21.34 -11.78 -21.09
CA THR A 82 -20.29 -10.74 -21.00
C THR A 82 -20.81 -9.48 -20.31
N LEU A 83 -22.01 -8.99 -20.67
CA LEU A 83 -22.58 -7.80 -20.04
C LEU A 83 -22.75 -7.98 -18.53
N TYR A 84 -23.27 -9.14 -18.10
CA TYR A 84 -23.48 -9.41 -16.69
C TYR A 84 -22.17 -9.63 -15.94
N THR A 85 -21.20 -10.28 -16.57
CA THR A 85 -19.86 -10.48 -16.02
C THR A 85 -19.16 -9.16 -15.80
N ASP A 86 -19.17 -8.28 -16.80
CA ASP A 86 -18.58 -6.94 -16.71
C ASP A 86 -19.28 -6.08 -15.65
N LEU A 87 -20.60 -6.24 -15.47
CA LEU A 87 -21.34 -5.57 -14.40
C LEU A 87 -20.86 -6.03 -13.01
N LEU A 88 -20.71 -7.34 -12.82
CA LEU A 88 -20.24 -7.90 -11.56
C LEU A 88 -18.79 -7.48 -11.27
N GLU A 89 -17.92 -7.52 -12.28
CA GLU A 89 -16.54 -7.04 -12.18
C GLU A 89 -16.51 -5.58 -11.74
N TRP A 90 -17.29 -4.71 -12.39
CA TRP A 90 -17.30 -3.29 -12.05
C TRP A 90 -17.77 -3.03 -10.62
N ARG A 91 -18.80 -3.75 -10.15
CA ARG A 91 -19.28 -3.65 -8.77
C ARG A 91 -18.24 -4.13 -7.76
N ALA A 92 -17.57 -5.24 -8.06
CA ALA A 92 -16.47 -5.75 -7.23
C ALA A 92 -15.33 -4.74 -7.14
N ILE A 93 -14.93 -4.14 -8.27
CA ILE A 93 -13.89 -3.10 -8.31
C ILE A 93 -14.26 -1.92 -7.41
N ARG A 94 -15.51 -1.43 -7.48
CA ARG A 94 -15.96 -0.30 -6.65
C ARG A 94 -15.89 -0.64 -5.16
N GLN A 95 -16.40 -1.82 -4.79
CA GLN A 95 -16.41 -2.26 -3.40
C GLN A 95 -14.98 -2.42 -2.86
N GLU A 96 -14.12 -3.10 -3.60
CA GLU A 96 -12.74 -3.35 -3.19
C GLU A 96 -11.93 -2.06 -3.09
N LEU A 97 -12.13 -1.10 -4.01
CA LEU A 97 -11.51 0.22 -3.91
C LEU A 97 -11.96 0.96 -2.64
N THR A 98 -13.25 0.91 -2.28
CA THR A 98 -13.75 1.52 -1.05
C THR A 98 -13.12 0.88 0.19
N GLU A 99 -13.01 -0.44 0.23
CA GLU A 99 -12.38 -1.16 1.34
C GLU A 99 -10.88 -0.83 1.46
N LEU A 100 -10.14 -0.83 0.36
CA LEU A 100 -8.70 -0.52 0.36
C LEU A 100 -8.43 0.93 0.77
N VAL A 101 -9.24 1.89 0.31
CA VAL A 101 -9.11 3.29 0.76
C VAL A 101 -9.41 3.41 2.24
N SER A 102 -10.48 2.76 2.73
CA SER A 102 -10.81 2.77 4.15
C SER A 102 -9.70 2.15 5.01
N LEU A 103 -9.05 1.08 4.55
CA LEU A 103 -7.91 0.46 5.23
C LEU A 103 -6.73 1.43 5.34
N LEU A 104 -6.42 2.16 4.27
CA LEU A 104 -5.33 3.14 4.26
C LEU A 104 -5.64 4.40 5.09
N GLU A 105 -6.90 4.77 5.24
CA GLU A 105 -7.33 5.90 6.10
C GLU A 105 -7.27 5.58 7.60
N MET A 106 -7.25 4.29 7.97
CA MET A 106 -7.14 3.84 9.36
C MET A 106 -5.68 3.73 9.86
N VAL A 107 -4.72 3.89 8.96
CA VAL A 107 -3.26 3.89 9.22
C VAL A 107 -2.78 5.32 9.47
#